data_AF-A0A7S2L1T0-F1
#
_entry.id   AF-A0A7S2L1T0-F1
#
_cell.length_a   1.000
_cell.length_b   1.000
_cell.length_c   1.000
_cell.angle_alpha   90.00
_cell.angle_beta   90.00
_cell.angle_gamma   90.00
#
_symmetry.space_group_name_H-M   'P 1'
#
loop_
_entity.id
_entity.type
_entity.pdbx_description
1 polymer ?
#
loop_
_entity_poly.entity_id
_entity_poly.type
_entity_poly.pdbx_seq_one_letter_code
_entity_poly.pdbx_strand_id
1 'polypeptide(L)'
;AYSRACHARENGGTMGTVEGASLLKSVGAAKYEARDYEGAREAFAQARRIREQTGSLMTQEGAQLLASLGLNRRAYGDFRGALAAFEEARGIHRAIGAAA
;
A
#
# COMPACT_ATOMS: atom_id res chain seq x y z
N ALA A 1 7.36 -31.92 -0.75
CA ALA A 1 6.33 -31.37 -1.68
C ALA A 1 5.40 -30.39 -0.96
N TYR A 2 5.96 -29.34 -0.34
CA TYR A 2 5.21 -28.30 0.39
C TYR A 2 5.34 -26.91 -0.29
N SER A 3 6.19 -26.82 -1.32
CA SER A 3 6.59 -25.59 -2.01
C SER A 3 5.74 -25.22 -3.24
N ARG A 4 4.64 -25.94 -3.52
CA ARG A 4 3.72 -25.62 -4.63
C ARG A 4 2.30 -25.25 -4.19
N ALA A 5 1.95 -25.46 -2.92
CA ALA A 5 0.63 -25.08 -2.39
C ALA A 5 0.54 -23.57 -2.07
N CYS A 6 1.66 -22.92 -1.71
CA CYS A 6 1.67 -21.49 -1.42
C CYS A 6 1.60 -20.58 -2.66
N HIS A 7 1.94 -21.07 -3.86
CA HIS A 7 1.82 -20.27 -5.08
C HIS A 7 0.43 -20.35 -5.75
N ALA A 8 -0.38 -21.36 -5.42
CA ALA A 8 -1.68 -21.56 -6.07
C ALA A 8 -2.80 -20.65 -5.50
N ARG A 9 -2.57 -19.97 -4.37
CA ARG A 9 -3.55 -19.03 -3.78
C ARG A 9 -3.35 -17.58 -4.23
N GLU A 10 -2.45 -17.34 -5.19
CA GLU A 10 -2.04 -15.99 -5.59
C GLU A 10 -2.65 -15.45 -6.89
N ASN A 11 -3.34 -16.23 -7.74
CA ASN A 11 -3.64 -15.74 -9.11
C ASN A 11 -5.08 -15.96 -9.61
N GLY A 12 -6.13 -15.40 -9.00
CA GLY A 12 -7.37 -15.34 -9.80
C GLY A 12 -8.62 -14.64 -9.27
N GLY A 13 -8.87 -14.62 -7.96
CA GLY A 13 -10.17 -14.17 -7.46
C GLY A 13 -10.15 -12.88 -6.63
N THR A 14 -9.12 -12.69 -5.81
CA THR A 14 -9.15 -11.76 -4.67
C THR A 14 -8.04 -10.71 -4.65
N MET A 15 -7.05 -10.81 -5.55
CA MET A 15 -5.93 -9.85 -5.61
C MET A 15 -6.28 -8.55 -6.36
N GLY A 16 -7.39 -8.50 -7.10
CA GLY A 16 -7.86 -7.28 -7.78
C GLY A 16 -8.85 -6.44 -6.97
N THR A 17 -9.10 -6.78 -5.71
CA THR A 17 -10.15 -6.15 -4.89
C THR A 17 -9.56 -5.22 -3.84
N VAL A 18 -10.42 -4.34 -3.29
CA VAL A 18 -10.03 -3.38 -2.25
C VAL A 18 -9.59 -4.10 -0.97
N GLU A 19 -10.13 -5.29 -0.69
CA GLU A 19 -9.71 -6.17 0.40
C GLU A 19 -8.31 -6.73 0.16
N GLY A 20 -8.02 -7.16 -1.06
CA GLY A 20 -6.68 -7.61 -1.47
C GLY A 20 -5.62 -6.52 -1.27
N ALA A 21 -5.94 -5.27 -1.65
CA ALA A 21 -5.07 -4.12 -1.39
C ALA A 21 -4.85 -3.88 0.10
N SER A 22 -5.88 -4.06 0.94
CA SER A 22 -5.80 -3.88 2.38
C SER A 22 -4.94 -4.94 3.04
N LEU A 23 -5.04 -6.19 2.59
CA LEU A 23 -4.16 -7.28 3.02
C LEU A 23 -2.71 -6.99 2.64
N LEU A 24 -2.45 -6.58 1.39
CA LEU A 24 -1.10 -6.22 0.92
C LEU A 24 -0.49 -5.06 1.71
N LYS A 25 -1.29 -4.06 2.10
CA LYS A 25 -0.85 -3.00 3.02
C LYS A 25 -0.40 -3.59 4.36
N SER A 26 -1.17 -4.50 4.95
CA SER A 26 -0.80 -5.13 6.23
C SER A 26 0.45 -6.00 6.10
N VAL A 27 0.61 -6.73 4.99
CA VAL A 27 1.85 -7.47 4.68
C VAL A 27 3.03 -6.51 4.56
N GLY A 28 2.87 -5.39 3.85
CA GLY A 28 3.91 -4.37 3.73
C GLY A 28 4.30 -3.78 5.09
N ALA A 29 3.33 -3.53 5.97
CA ALA A 29 3.60 -3.06 7.33
C ALA A 29 4.37 -4.10 8.15
N ALA A 30 3.98 -5.37 8.12
CA ALA A 30 4.68 -6.44 8.82
C ALA A 30 6.14 -6.58 8.35
N LYS A 31 6.38 -6.49 7.04
CA LYS A 31 7.73 -6.51 6.46
C LYS A 31 8.55 -5.28 6.87
N TYR A 32 7.92 -4.10 6.91
CA TYR A 32 8.56 -2.86 7.38
C TYR A 32 9.03 -2.99 8.83
N GLU A 33 8.19 -3.53 9.72
CA GLU A 33 8.57 -3.80 11.12
C GLU A 33 9.70 -4.82 11.22
N ALA A 34 9.74 -5.81 10.31
CA ALA A 34 10.85 -6.75 10.18
C ALA A 34 12.12 -6.16 9.55
N ARG A 35 12.14 -4.86 9.23
CA ARG A 35 13.21 -4.15 8.50
C ARG A 35 13.47 -4.67 7.08
N ASP A 36 12.55 -5.49 6.54
CA ASP A 36 12.51 -5.83 5.12
C ASP A 36 11.84 -4.69 4.35
N TYR A 37 12.59 -3.61 4.16
CA TYR A 37 12.06 -2.40 3.53
C TYR A 37 11.79 -2.60 2.04
N GLU A 38 12.53 -3.48 1.36
CA GLU A 38 12.33 -3.78 -0.05
C GLU A 38 11.06 -4.61 -0.26
N GLY A 39 10.87 -5.68 0.51
CA GLY A 39 9.64 -6.48 0.45
C GLY A 39 8.42 -5.68 0.90
N ALA A 40 8.58 -4.75 1.85
CA ALA A 40 7.54 -3.81 2.23
C ALA A 40 7.16 -2.87 1.07
N ARG A 41 8.16 -2.32 0.37
CA ARG A 41 7.97 -1.47 -0.81
C ARG A 41 7.17 -2.19 -1.90
N GLU A 42 7.50 -3.44 -2.19
CA GLU A 42 6.78 -4.26 -3.19
C GLU A 42 5.32 -4.47 -2.81
N ALA A 43 5.05 -4.87 -1.57
CA ALA A 43 3.70 -5.09 -1.08
C ALA A 43 2.85 -3.81 -1.12
N PHE A 44 3.42 -2.68 -0.69
CA PHE A 44 2.73 -1.39 -0.78
C PHE A 44 2.51 -0.93 -2.23
N ALA A 45 3.46 -1.18 -3.14
CA ALA A 45 3.31 -0.84 -4.55
C ALA A 45 2.20 -1.65 -5.23
N GLN A 46 2.08 -2.95 -4.91
CA GLN A 46 0.98 -3.78 -5.37
C GLN A 46 -0.37 -3.29 -4.83
N ALA A 47 -0.45 -2.99 -3.53
CA ALA A 47 -1.65 -2.41 -2.92
C ALA A 47 -2.06 -1.11 -3.62
N ARG A 48 -1.09 -0.24 -3.97
CA ARG A 48 -1.36 1.04 -4.64
C ARG A 48 -1.95 0.81 -6.03
N ARG A 49 -1.35 -0.08 -6.83
CA ARG A 49 -1.86 -0.43 -8.16
C ARG A 49 -3.31 -0.93 -8.11
N ILE A 50 -3.63 -1.78 -7.16
CA ILE A 50 -5.00 -2.30 -7.01
C ILE A 50 -5.97 -1.16 -6.64
N ARG A 51 -5.58 -0.27 -5.73
CA ARG A 51 -6.40 0.89 -5.37
C ARG A 51 -6.59 1.88 -6.52
N GLU A 52 -5.57 2.07 -7.34
CA GLU A 52 -5.68 2.86 -8.58
C GLU A 52 -6.64 2.20 -9.57
N GLN A 53 -6.50 0.89 -9.81
CA GLN A 53 -7.35 0.12 -10.74
C GLN A 53 -8.82 0.05 -10.30
N THR A 54 -9.06 -0.03 -8.98
CA THR A 54 -10.41 -0.08 -8.41
C THR A 54 -11.01 1.31 -8.14
N GLY A 55 -10.26 2.39 -8.39
CA GLY A 55 -10.68 3.75 -8.06
C GLY A 55 -10.76 4.03 -6.55
N SER A 56 -10.28 3.13 -5.70
CA SER A 56 -10.32 3.22 -4.23
C SER A 56 -9.08 3.87 -3.62
N LEU A 57 -8.28 4.59 -4.43
CA LEU A 57 -7.16 5.38 -3.92
C LEU A 57 -7.63 6.65 -3.21
N MET A 58 -8.73 7.28 -3.68
CA MET A 58 -9.31 8.51 -3.11
C MET A 58 -10.20 8.22 -1.88
N THR A 59 -9.84 7.23 -1.06
CA THR A 59 -10.52 6.89 0.20
C THR A 59 -9.59 7.07 1.39
N GLN A 60 -10.13 7.00 2.59
CA GLN A 60 -9.33 7.08 3.82
C GLN A 60 -8.25 5.98 3.85
N GLU A 61 -8.57 4.77 3.40
CA GLU A 61 -7.65 3.63 3.36
C GLU A 61 -6.56 3.82 2.28
N GLY A 62 -6.90 4.45 1.15
CA GLY A 62 -5.93 4.84 0.13
C GLY A 62 -4.93 5.88 0.65
N ALA A 63 -5.40 6.89 1.39
CA ALA A 63 -4.53 7.86 2.06
C ALA A 63 -3.60 7.20 3.10
N GLN A 64 -4.12 6.26 3.90
CA GLN A 64 -3.31 5.50 4.85
C GLN A 64 -2.23 4.63 4.17
N LEU A 65 -2.53 4.05 3.01
CA LEU A 65 -1.54 3.32 2.22
C LEU A 65 -0.41 4.25 1.75
N LEU A 66 -0.76 5.44 1.25
CA LEU A 66 0.22 6.44 0.80
C LEU A 66 1.10 6.95 1.95
N ALA A 67 0.54 7.13 3.15
CA ALA A 67 1.33 7.44 4.34
C ALA A 67 2.32 6.31 4.67
N SER A 68 1.90 5.05 4.52
CA SER A 68 2.77 3.87 4.75
C SER A 68 3.92 3.80 3.72
N LEU A 69 3.65 4.15 2.46
CA LEU A 69 4.67 4.33 1.42
C LEU A 69 5.65 5.45 1.78
N GLY A 70 5.16 6.56 2.32
CA GLY A 70 6.00 7.67 2.79
C GLY A 70 6.95 7.25 3.90
N LEU A 71 6.46 6.48 4.88
CA LEU A 71 7.28 5.94 5.96
C LEU A 71 8.36 4.98 5.44
N ASN A 72 7.99 4.08 4.52
CA ASN A 72 8.95 3.16 3.89
C ASN A 72 10.06 3.89 3.14
N ARG A 73 9.71 4.90 2.32
CA ARG A 73 10.69 5.73 1.60
C ARG A 73 11.61 6.49 2.54
N ARG A 74 11.07 7.04 3.63
CA ARG A 74 11.87 7.72 4.66
C ARG A 74 12.88 6.76 5.30
N ALA A 75 12.48 5.53 5.61
CA ALA A 75 13.39 4.52 6.17
C ALA A 75 14.50 4.14 5.18
N TYR A 76 14.24 4.22 3.87
CA TYR A 76 15.21 4.01 2.80
C TYR A 76 16.07 5.25 2.48
N GLY A 77 15.88 6.37 3.17
CA GLY A 77 16.59 7.64 2.91
C GLY A 77 16.04 8.48 1.74
N ASP A 78 14.97 8.05 1.09
CA ASP A 78 14.28 8.82 0.05
C ASP A 78 13.31 9.84 0.68
N PHE A 79 13.87 10.90 1.26
CA PHE A 79 13.09 11.95 1.91
C PHE A 79 12.19 12.72 0.94
N ARG A 80 12.62 12.90 -0.31
CA ARG A 80 11.82 13.61 -1.33
C ARG A 80 10.61 12.80 -1.73
N GLY A 81 10.78 11.51 -2.01
CA GLY A 81 9.65 10.63 -2.30
C GLY A 81 8.75 10.39 -1.09
N ALA A 82 9.30 10.40 0.13
CA ALA A 82 8.51 10.35 1.35
C ALA A 82 7.60 11.58 1.48
N LEU A 83 8.14 12.78 1.27
CA LEU A 83 7.36 14.02 1.29
C LEU A 83 6.22 13.98 0.26
N ALA A 84 6.53 13.62 -0.99
CA ALA A 84 5.52 13.52 -2.04
C ALA A 84 4.37 12.56 -1.67
N ALA A 85 4.69 11.40 -1.09
CA ALA A 85 3.68 10.43 -0.65
C ALA A 85 2.80 10.97 0.50
N PHE A 86 3.39 11.71 1.46
CA PHE A 86 2.61 12.36 2.52
C PHE A 86 1.74 13.50 1.99
N GLU A 87 2.20 14.22 0.98
CA GLU A 87 1.43 15.30 0.35
C GLU A 87 0.23 14.76 -0.43
N GLU A 88 0.38 13.66 -1.18
CA GLU A 88 -0.75 12.96 -1.80
C GLU A 88 -1.76 12.51 -0.74
N ALA A 89 -1.31 11.85 0.34
CA ALA A 89 -2.20 11.40 1.42
C ALA A 89 -2.95 12.58 2.07
N ARG A 90 -2.27 13.69 2.32
CA ARG A 90 -2.87 14.91 2.88
C ARG A 90 -3.88 15.54 1.92
N GLY A 91 -3.59 15.54 0.62
CA GLY A 91 -4.52 16.00 -0.42
C GLY A 91 -5.83 15.22 -0.39
N ILE A 92 -5.75 13.89 -0.25
CA ILE A 92 -6.92 13.01 -0.15
C ILE A 92 -7.71 13.29 1.13
N HIS A 93 -7.04 13.38 2.28
CA HIS A 93 -7.72 13.70 3.55
C HIS A 93 -8.46 15.04 3.50
N ARG A 94 -7.89 16.05 2.84
CA ARG A 94 -8.57 17.34 2.62
C ARG A 94 -9.77 17.20 1.69
N ALA A 95 -9.63 16.46 0.59
CA ALA A 95 -10.73 16.26 -0.35
C ALA A 95 -11.91 15.53 0.28
N ILE A 96 -11.65 14.49 1.08
CA ILE A 96 -12.68 13.74 1.81
C ILE A 96 -13.31 14.61 2.91
N GLY A 97 -12.49 15.32 3.69
CA GLY A 97 -12.98 16.19 4.77
C GLY A 97 -13.74 17.43 4.30
N ALA A 98 -13.51 17.88 3.06
CA ALA A 98 -14.29 18.96 2.43
C ALA A 98 -15.58 18.46 1.78
N ALA A 99 -15.76 17.15 1.62
CA ALA A 99 -16.93 16.52 1.02
C ALA A 99 -17.93 15.97 2.06
N ALA A 100 -17.65 16.16 3.36
CA ALA A 100 -18.52 15.80 4.49
C ALA A 100 -19.27 17.04 5.01
#